data_AF-A0A9P9HZV9-F1
#
_entry.id   AF-A0A9P9HZV9-F1
#
_cell.length_a   1.000
_cell.length_b   1.000
_cell.length_c   1.000
_cell.angle_alpha   90.00
_cell.angle_beta   90.00
_cell.angle_gamma   90.00
#
_symmetry.space_group_name_H-M   'P 1'
#
loop_
_entity.id
_entity.type
_entity.pdbx_description
1 polymer ?
#
loop_
_entity_poly.entity_id
_entity_poly.type
_entity_poly.pdbx_seq_one_letter_code
_entity_poly.pdbx_strand_id
1 'polypeptide(L)' 'MEVLKAATSLPAKLHNLNDRGVIASGKRADLMLLNSDPLVNMSSTLDIARVWIEGIEYEDVATLEWATH' A
#
# COMPACT_ATOMS: atom_id res chain seq x y z
N MET A 1 7.05 -2.05 -11.91
CA MET A 1 5.57 -2.16 -12.03
C MET A 1 5.03 -3.50 -11.56
N GLU A 2 5.65 -4.63 -11.91
CA GLU A 2 5.15 -5.97 -11.53
C GLU A 2 5.08 -6.19 -10.00
N VAL A 3 6.07 -5.70 -9.24
CA VAL A 3 6.07 -5.78 -7.76
C VAL A 3 4.81 -5.14 -7.16
N LEU A 4 4.45 -3.93 -7.62
CA LEU A 4 3.25 -3.24 -7.14
C LEU A 4 1.97 -4.02 -7.46
N LYS A 5 1.86 -4.58 -8.67
CA LYS A 5 0.70 -5.39 -9.04
C LYS A 5 0.59 -6.65 -8.18
N ALA A 6 1.71 -7.34 -7.95
CA ALA A 6 1.79 -8.54 -7.12
C ALA A 6 1.41 -8.28 -5.66
N ALA A 7 1.64 -7.08 -5.14
CA ALA A 7 1.29 -6.70 -3.78
C ALA A 7 -0.12 -6.08 -3.64
N THR A 8 -0.82 -5.75 -4.74
CA THR A 8 -2.10 -5.01 -4.70
C THR A 8 -3.18 -5.64 -5.58
N SER A 9 -3.20 -5.31 -6.87
CA SER A 9 -4.26 -5.70 -7.81
C SER A 9 -4.36 -7.20 -8.06
N LEU A 10 -3.24 -7.93 -8.05
CA LEU A 10 -3.25 -9.38 -8.30
C LEU A 10 -3.86 -10.16 -7.12
N PRO A 11 -3.46 -9.94 -5.84
CA PRO A 11 -4.16 -10.53 -4.70
C PRO A 11 -5.65 -10.15 -4.66
N ALA A 12 -6.00 -8.88 -4.90
CA ALA A 12 -7.40 -8.44 -4.92
C ALA A 12 -8.22 -9.22 -5.95
N LYS A 13 -7.67 -9.43 -7.16
CA LYS A 13 -8.29 -10.23 -8.21
C LYS A 13 -8.42 -11.71 -7.82
N LEU A 14 -7.37 -12.31 -7.27
CA LEU A 14 -7.37 -13.72 -6.84
C LEU A 14 -8.40 -13.99 -5.73
N HIS A 15 -8.61 -13.03 -4.84
CA HIS A 15 -9.61 -13.10 -3.77
C HIS A 15 -10.98 -12.51 -4.15
N ASN A 16 -11.19 -12.14 -5.42
CA ASN A 16 -12.43 -11.56 -5.94
C ASN A 16 -12.89 -10.29 -5.18
N LEU A 17 -11.94 -9.52 -4.64
CA LEU A 17 -12.17 -8.26 -3.95
C LEU A 17 -12.23 -7.13 -4.99
N ASN A 18 -13.44 -6.88 -5.51
CA ASN A 18 -13.66 -5.93 -6.59
C ASN A 18 -13.64 -4.46 -6.15
N ASP A 19 -13.62 -4.19 -4.86
CA ASP A 19 -13.67 -2.86 -4.27
C ASP A 19 -12.29 -2.28 -3.95
N ARG A 20 -11.19 -3.05 -4.04
CA ARG A 20 -9.85 -2.60 -3.59
C ARG A 20 -8.73 -3.08 -4.52
N GLY A 21 -7.49 -2.70 -4.20
CA GLY A 21 -6.28 -3.11 -4.93
C GLY A 21 -5.90 -2.24 -6.14
N VAL A 22 -6.67 -1.19 -6.42
CA VAL A 22 -6.37 -0.15 -7.42
C VAL A 22 -6.85 1.21 -6.93
N ILE A 23 -6.15 2.28 -7.30
CA ILE A 23 -6.57 3.66 -7.02
C ILE A 23 -7.48 4.11 -8.16
N ALA A 24 -8.79 4.14 -7.91
CA ALA A 24 -9.79 4.59 -8.87
C ALA A 24 -11.06 5.07 -8.15
N SER A 25 -11.83 5.94 -8.80
CA SER A 25 -13.13 6.39 -8.27
C SER A 25 -14.09 5.22 -8.08
N GLY A 26 -14.89 5.27 -7.01
CA GLY A 26 -15.86 4.22 -6.65
C GLY A 26 -15.23 2.96 -6.03
N LYS A 27 -13.93 2.96 -5.74
CA LYS A 27 -13.23 1.91 -4.98
C LYS A 27 -13.07 2.32 -3.51
N ARG A 28 -12.89 1.32 -2.64
CA ARG A 28 -12.56 1.47 -1.22
C ARG A 28 -11.28 2.28 -1.10
N ALA A 29 -11.32 3.29 -0.23
CA ALA A 29 -10.22 4.22 0.00
C ALA A 29 -9.16 3.63 0.96
N ASP A 30 -8.60 2.48 0.58
CA ASP A 30 -7.44 1.89 1.25
C ASP A 30 -6.17 2.28 0.49
N LEU A 31 -5.35 3.13 1.11
CA LEU A 31 -4.22 3.78 0.44
C LEU A 31 -2.98 3.73 1.33
N MET A 32 -1.81 3.77 0.69
CA MET A 32 -0.54 3.92 1.37
C MET A 32 0.33 4.90 0.58
N LEU A 33 0.95 5.83 1.30
CA LEU A 33 1.93 6.76 0.75
C LEU A 33 3.32 6.28 1.17
N LEU A 34 4.25 6.22 0.23
CA LEU A 34 5.65 5.89 0.49
C LEU A 34 6.50 7.16 0.38
N ASN A 35 7.54 7.30 1.19
CA ASN A 35 8.50 8.40 1.04
C ASN A 35 9.44 8.19 -0.15
N SER A 36 9.62 6.94 -0.58
CA SER A 36 10.56 6.53 -1.62
C SER A 36 9.88 5.78 -2.76
N ASP A 37 10.45 5.87 -3.97
CA ASP A 37 9.92 5.18 -5.16
C ASP A 37 10.23 3.67 -5.13
N PRO A 38 9.22 2.78 -5.02
CA PRO A 38 9.40 1.33 -5.00
C PRO A 38 9.81 0.75 -6.37
N LEU A 39 9.79 1.53 -7.45
CA LEU A 39 10.28 1.11 -8.75
C LEU A 39 11.81 1.18 -8.85
N VAL A 40 12.46 1.98 -8.00
CA VAL A 40 13.91 2.13 -7.94
C VAL A 40 14.53 1.08 -7.01
N ASN A 41 13.92 0.85 -5.84
CA ASN A 41 14.33 -0.17 -4.89
C ASN A 41 13.10 -0.82 -4.25
N MET A 42 13.02 -2.15 -4.29
CA MET A 42 11.87 -2.89 -3.73
C MET A 42 11.74 -2.74 -2.21
N SER A 43 12.84 -2.54 -1.48
CA SER A 43 12.80 -2.32 -0.03
C SER A 43 12.07 -1.02 0.34
N SER A 44 11.98 -0.06 -0.59
CA SER A 44 11.21 1.18 -0.41
C SER A 44 9.70 0.96 -0.26
N THR A 45 9.18 -0.24 -0.55
CA THR A 45 7.77 -0.59 -0.28
C THR A 45 7.40 -0.51 1.19
N LEU A 46 8.40 -0.51 2.07
CA LEU A 46 8.23 -0.41 3.51
C LEU A 46 8.61 0.98 4.06
N ASP A 47 9.08 1.89 3.21
CA ASP A 47 9.31 3.30 3.58
C ASP A 47 7.98 4.06 3.58
N ILE A 48 7.10 3.67 4.50
CA ILE A 48 5.70 4.09 4.58
C ILE A 48 5.63 5.44 5.28
N ALA A 49 5.13 6.44 4.56
CA ALA A 49 4.84 7.76 5.09
C ALA A 49 3.51 7.77 5.85
N ARG A 50 2.46 7.20 5.25
CA ARG A 50 1.07 7.25 5.75
C ARG A 50 0.24 6.08 5.24
N VAL A 51 -0.78 5.71 6.01
CA VAL A 51 -1.77 4.69 5.64
C VAL A 51 -3.18 5.22 5.87
N TRP A 52 -4.07 4.89 4.93
CA TRP A 52 -5.50 5.09 5.05
C TRP A 52 -6.24 3.76 4.91
N ILE A 53 -7.24 3.53 5.77
CA ILE A 53 -8.17 2.41 5.67
C ILE A 53 -9.59 2.98 5.66
N GLU A 54 -10.36 2.66 4.63
CA GLU A 54 -11.70 3.25 4.41
C GLU A 54 -11.72 4.80 4.43
N GLY A 55 -10.64 5.42 3.99
CA GLY A 55 -10.48 6.87 3.98
C GLY A 55 -10.11 7.50 5.32
N ILE A 56 -9.93 6.70 6.37
CA ILE A 56 -9.46 7.16 7.68
C ILE A 56 -7.94 7.03 7.71
N GLU A 57 -7.24 8.12 8.03
CA GLU A 57 -5.78 8.14 8.20
C GLU A 57 -5.39 7.51 9.53
N TYR A 58 -4.32 6.71 9.52
CA TYR A 58 -3.72 6.12 10.71
C TYR A 58 -2.34 6.74 10.89
N GLU A 59 -2.13 7.49 11.97
CA GLU A 59 -0.94 8.33 12.16
C GLU A 59 0.28 7.56 12.72
N ASP A 60 0.09 6.36 13.26
CA ASP A 60 1.11 5.62 14.05
C ASP A 60 1.70 4.38 13.33
N VAL A 61 1.70 4.39 11.99
CA VAL A 61 2.18 3.28 11.14
C VAL A 61 3.68 3.38 10.80
N ALA A 62 4.26 4.58 10.85
CA ALA A 62 5.66 4.83 10.51
C ALA A 62 6.64 4.59 11.69
N THR A 63 6.10 4.42 12.90
CA THR A 63 6.82 4.35 14.19
C THR A 63 7.04 2.93 14.70
N LEU A 64 6.54 1.91 14.00
CA LEU A 64 6.84 0.52 14.34
C LEU A 64 8.31 0.25 14.01
N GLU A 65 9.14 0.03 15.04
CA GLU A 65 10.58 -0.28 15.00
C GLU A 65 10.90 -1.64 14.33
N TRP A 66 10.38 -1.93 13.14
CA TRP A 66 10.72 -3.13 12.39
C TRP A 66 11.95 -2.91 11.47
N ALA A 67 12.48 -1.70 11.38
CA ALA A 67 13.63 -1.34 10.53
C ALA A 67 15.02 -1.53 11.19
N THR A 68 15.09 -2.06 12.41
CA THR A 68 16.36 -2.18 13.18
C THR A 68 16.92 -3.61 13.25
N HIS A 69 16.38 -4.57 12.51
CA HIS A 69 16.90 -5.94 12.45
C HIS A 69 17.07 -6.44 11.01
#